data_AF-A0A2R6CCL1-F1
#
_entry.id   AF-A0A2R6CCL1-F1
#
_cell.length_a   1.000
_cell.length_b   1.000
_cell.length_c   1.000
_cell.angle_alpha   90.00
_cell.angle_beta   90.00
_cell.angle_gamma   90.00
#
_symmetry.space_group_name_H-M   'P 1'
#
loop_
_entity.id
_entity.type
_entity.pdbx_description
1 polymer ?
#
loop_
_entity_poly.entity_id
_entity_poly.type
_entity_poly.pdbx_seq_one_letter_code
_entity_poly.pdbx_strand_id
1 'polypeptide(L)'
;MMVDYLFRCGRLITPQAPCELGAGANLLTKEDWGLAVAGGRIVDVGEWSKLRGVHEPRGVIDFSDYSVFPGLVDPHTHLLYYGNRSDELAWKLEGLSYTEIAARGGGIMRTVRYTRSAADDELLAASAKRVRGLLSSGVTTLEIKSGYGLSFDSEVRLLSLINTLKERVEARVLSTLLSAHAVPEEYGGHVSDYIEQVVLRTVDYASTTRL
;
A
#
# COMPACT_ATOMS: atom_id res chain seq x y z
N MET A 1 -28.39 -18.20 -12.12
CA MET A 1 -28.06 -17.98 -10.69
C MET A 1 -28.24 -16.50 -10.37
N MET A 2 -28.76 -16.14 -9.20
CA MET A 2 -28.90 -14.74 -8.82
C MET A 2 -27.53 -14.13 -8.48
N VAL A 3 -27.23 -12.97 -9.04
CA VAL A 3 -25.98 -12.24 -8.79
C VAL A 3 -26.28 -10.76 -8.49
N ASP A 4 -25.35 -10.06 -7.82
CA ASP A 4 -25.54 -8.64 -7.52
C ASP A 4 -25.38 -7.81 -8.79
N TYR A 5 -24.31 -8.04 -9.55
CA TYR A 5 -24.02 -7.30 -10.77
C TYR A 5 -23.49 -8.20 -11.88
N LEU A 6 -23.89 -7.87 -13.11
CA LEU A 6 -23.15 -8.26 -14.31
C LEU A 6 -22.41 -7.04 -14.85
N PHE A 7 -21.11 -7.20 -15.12
CA PHE A 7 -20.29 -6.20 -15.80
C PHE A 7 -20.06 -6.65 -17.24
N ARG A 8 -20.41 -5.82 -18.22
CA ARG A 8 -20.00 -6.02 -19.61
C ARG A 8 -18.71 -5.25 -19.86
N CYS A 9 -17.70 -5.88 -20.43
CA CYS A 9 -16.40 -5.28 -20.68
C CYS A 9 -16.13 -5.24 -22.18
N GLY A 10 -15.69 -4.10 -22.71
CA GLY A 10 -15.21 -4.02 -24.10
C GLY A 10 -14.02 -4.94 -24.29
N ARG A 11 -13.01 -4.72 -23.43
CA ARG A 11 -11.85 -5.61 -23.29
C ARG A 11 -11.70 -6.03 -21.84
N LEU A 12 -11.72 -7.33 -21.58
CA LEU A 12 -11.31 -7.88 -20.30
C LEU A 12 -9.85 -8.35 -20.39
N ILE A 13 -8.97 -7.75 -19.58
CA ILE A 13 -7.54 -8.01 -19.57
C ILE A 13 -7.17 -8.63 -18.23
N THR A 14 -6.71 -9.88 -18.24
CA THR A 14 -6.38 -10.63 -17.02
C THR A 14 -4.99 -11.24 -17.10
N PRO A 15 -4.23 -11.30 -15.99
CA PRO A 15 -2.99 -12.05 -15.95
C PRO A 15 -3.27 -13.54 -16.19
N GLN A 16 -2.42 -14.20 -16.98
CA GLN A 16 -2.46 -15.64 -17.15
C GLN A 16 -1.83 -16.32 -15.93
N ALA A 17 -2.58 -17.21 -15.28
CA ALA A 17 -2.06 -18.08 -14.24
C ALA A 17 -1.57 -19.42 -14.83
N PRO A 18 -0.54 -20.05 -14.25
CA PRO A 18 0.31 -19.53 -13.17
C PRO A 18 1.21 -18.39 -13.65
N CYS A 19 1.45 -17.39 -12.79
CA CYS A 19 2.45 -16.36 -13.07
C CYS A 19 3.82 -16.85 -12.58
N GLU A 20 4.85 -16.75 -13.42
CA GLU A 20 6.23 -17.09 -13.06
C GLU A 20 7.02 -15.83 -12.68
N LEU A 21 7.80 -15.91 -11.60
CA LEU A 21 8.64 -14.81 -11.15
C LEU A 21 9.70 -14.47 -12.20
N GLY A 22 9.77 -13.20 -12.62
CA GLY A 22 10.81 -12.70 -13.53
C GLY A 22 10.55 -12.95 -15.02
N ALA A 23 9.50 -13.69 -15.39
CA ALA A 23 9.15 -13.95 -16.79
C ALA A 23 8.40 -12.78 -17.48
N GLY A 24 8.02 -11.76 -16.71
CA GLY A 24 7.05 -10.75 -17.15
C GLY A 24 5.61 -11.29 -17.12
N ALA A 25 4.63 -10.39 -17.17
CA ALA A 25 3.23 -10.78 -17.14
C ALA A 25 2.71 -11.10 -18.55
N ASN A 26 2.26 -12.33 -18.77
CA ASN A 26 1.43 -12.66 -19.93
C ASN A 26 -0.01 -12.22 -19.64
N LEU A 27 -0.51 -11.26 -20.41
CA LEU A 27 -1.87 -10.75 -20.28
C LEU A 27 -2.77 -11.38 -21.34
N LEU A 28 -3.86 -11.99 -20.90
CA LEU A 28 -4.94 -12.45 -21.76
C LEU A 28 -5.91 -11.31 -21.99
N THR A 29 -6.18 -10.99 -23.25
CA THR A 29 -7.21 -10.02 -23.64
C THR A 29 -8.37 -10.76 -24.28
N LYS A 30 -9.59 -10.49 -23.81
CA LYS A 30 -10.84 -11.02 -24.34
C LYS A 30 -11.79 -9.87 -24.67
N GLU A 31 -12.32 -9.87 -25.88
CA GLU A 31 -13.24 -8.84 -26.38
C GLU A 31 -14.70 -9.24 -26.08
N ASP A 32 -15.54 -8.30 -25.68
CA ASP A 32 -16.97 -8.48 -25.32
C ASP A 32 -17.21 -9.62 -24.29
N TRP A 33 -16.35 -9.66 -23.27
CA TRP A 33 -16.48 -10.53 -22.12
C TRP A 33 -17.10 -9.80 -20.93
N GLY A 34 -17.54 -10.54 -19.93
CA GLY A 34 -18.11 -9.97 -18.72
C GLY A 34 -17.66 -10.66 -17.44
N LEU A 35 -18.09 -10.07 -16.33
CA LEU A 35 -17.89 -10.58 -14.98
C LEU A 35 -19.25 -10.68 -14.29
N ALA A 36 -19.51 -11.80 -13.61
CA ALA A 36 -20.60 -11.90 -12.67
C ALA A 36 -20.08 -11.73 -11.24
N VAL A 37 -20.71 -10.84 -10.48
CA VAL A 37 -20.29 -10.50 -9.11
C VAL A 37 -21.43 -10.78 -8.14
N ALA A 38 -21.13 -11.53 -7.08
CA ALA A 38 -22.03 -11.78 -5.96
C ALA A 38 -21.25 -11.72 -4.63
N GLY A 39 -21.80 -11.04 -3.64
CA GLY A 39 -21.18 -10.90 -2.31
C GLY A 39 -19.79 -10.26 -2.35
N GLY A 40 -19.56 -9.33 -3.27
CA GLY A 40 -18.27 -8.66 -3.46
C GLY A 40 -17.17 -9.54 -4.08
N ARG A 41 -17.52 -10.70 -4.65
CA ARG A 41 -16.58 -11.62 -5.32
C ARG A 41 -17.01 -11.86 -6.76
N ILE A 42 -16.03 -12.03 -7.63
CA ILE A 42 -16.25 -12.53 -8.99
C ILE A 42 -16.60 -14.02 -8.87
N VAL A 43 -17.79 -14.41 -9.32
CA VAL A 43 -18.29 -15.80 -9.27
C VAL A 43 -18.28 -16.48 -10.63
N ASP A 44 -18.24 -15.72 -11.71
CA ASP A 44 -18.15 -16.23 -13.08
C ASP A 44 -17.54 -15.19 -14.03
N VAL A 45 -16.89 -15.66 -15.09
CA VAL A 45 -16.21 -14.85 -16.12
C VAL A 45 -16.35 -15.55 -17.47
N GLY A 46 -16.77 -14.82 -18.49
CA GLY A 46 -16.96 -15.41 -19.82
C GLY A 46 -17.47 -14.43 -20.87
N GLU A 47 -17.79 -14.96 -22.05
CA GLU A 47 -18.45 -14.19 -23.11
C GLU A 47 -19.74 -13.55 -22.60
N TRP A 48 -19.98 -12.29 -22.96
CA TRP A 48 -21.12 -11.51 -22.47
C TRP A 48 -22.47 -12.20 -22.75
N SER A 49 -22.65 -12.72 -23.95
CA SER A 49 -23.88 -13.40 -24.38
C SER A 49 -24.20 -14.63 -23.52
N LYS A 50 -23.18 -15.41 -23.15
CA LYS A 50 -23.31 -16.60 -22.31
C LYS A 50 -23.61 -16.21 -20.86
N LEU A 51 -22.87 -15.26 -20.29
CA LEU A 51 -23.09 -14.79 -18.92
C LEU A 51 -24.51 -14.26 -18.71
N ARG A 52 -25.00 -13.45 -19.65
CA ARG A 52 -26.36 -12.89 -19.60
C ARG A 52 -27.45 -13.96 -19.71
N GLY A 53 -27.16 -15.09 -20.36
CA GLY A 53 -28.11 -16.19 -20.51
C GLY A 53 -28.25 -17.09 -19.27
N VAL A 54 -27.28 -17.08 -18.34
CA VAL A 54 -27.23 -18.01 -17.21
C VAL A 54 -27.37 -17.35 -15.83
N HIS A 55 -27.18 -16.02 -15.75
CA HIS A 55 -27.27 -15.25 -14.52
C HIS A 55 -28.44 -14.26 -14.53
N GLU A 56 -29.05 -14.07 -13.38
CA GLU A 56 -30.10 -13.07 -13.15
C GLU A 56 -29.52 -11.97 -12.24
N PRO A 57 -29.04 -10.84 -12.81
CA PRO A 57 -28.44 -9.77 -12.03
C PRO A 57 -29.48 -8.82 -11.41
N ARG A 58 -29.14 -8.23 -10.27
CA ARG A 58 -29.86 -7.05 -9.75
C ARG A 58 -29.57 -5.79 -10.55
N GLY A 59 -28.37 -5.69 -11.15
CA GLY A 59 -27.98 -4.57 -12.01
C GLY A 59 -26.95 -4.97 -13.07
N VAL A 60 -26.94 -4.22 -14.17
CA VAL A 60 -25.94 -4.36 -15.22
C VAL A 60 -25.12 -3.07 -15.30
N ILE A 61 -23.80 -3.22 -15.33
CA ILE A 61 -22.86 -2.11 -15.52
C ILE A 61 -22.16 -2.32 -16.86
N ASP A 62 -22.34 -1.36 -17.77
CA ASP A 62 -21.82 -1.47 -19.15
C ASP A 62 -20.51 -0.69 -19.29
N PHE A 63 -19.42 -1.42 -19.48
CA PHE A 63 -18.08 -0.94 -19.80
C PHE A 63 -17.64 -1.42 -21.20
N SER A 64 -18.59 -1.59 -22.13
CA SER A 64 -18.30 -2.04 -23.51
C SER A 64 -17.34 -1.13 -24.29
N ASP A 65 -17.22 0.15 -23.92
CA ASP A 65 -16.26 1.08 -24.52
C ASP A 65 -14.88 1.11 -23.81
N TYR A 66 -14.69 0.32 -22.76
CA TYR A 66 -13.52 0.40 -21.88
C TYR A 66 -12.74 -0.91 -21.80
N SER A 67 -11.48 -0.78 -21.42
CA SER A 67 -10.65 -1.89 -20.95
C SER A 67 -10.82 -2.05 -19.44
N VAL A 68 -11.12 -3.27 -19.02
CA VAL A 68 -11.29 -3.67 -17.62
C VAL A 68 -10.15 -4.62 -17.26
N PHE A 69 -9.45 -4.32 -16.18
CA PHE A 69 -8.34 -5.13 -15.65
C PHE A 69 -8.41 -5.17 -14.12
N PRO A 70 -7.74 -6.14 -13.47
CA PRO A 70 -7.68 -6.18 -12.01
C PRO A 70 -7.14 -4.87 -11.44
N GLY A 71 -7.66 -4.45 -10.28
CA GLY A 71 -7.11 -3.31 -9.57
C GLY A 71 -5.62 -3.50 -9.28
N LEU A 72 -4.86 -2.40 -9.40
CA LEU A 72 -3.40 -2.45 -9.25
C LEU A 72 -3.01 -2.74 -7.80
N VAL A 73 -1.86 -3.39 -7.66
CA VAL A 73 -1.23 -3.67 -6.37
C VAL A 73 0.05 -2.85 -6.26
N ASP A 74 0.16 -2.04 -5.21
CA ASP A 74 1.40 -1.37 -4.84
C ASP A 74 2.05 -2.13 -3.66
N PRO A 75 3.01 -3.04 -3.93
CA PRO A 75 3.51 -3.96 -2.93
C PRO A 75 4.55 -3.35 -1.98
N HIS A 76 4.92 -2.08 -2.15
CA HIS A 76 5.98 -1.48 -1.34
C HIS A 76 5.79 0.02 -1.16
N THR A 77 5.25 0.43 -0.01
CA THR A 77 5.17 1.85 0.33
C THR A 77 5.66 2.16 1.73
N HIS A 78 6.14 3.39 1.92
CA HIS A 78 6.40 4.00 3.23
C HIS A 78 5.42 5.17 3.42
N LEU A 79 4.13 4.91 3.25
CA LEU A 79 3.11 5.95 3.11
C LEU A 79 2.72 6.63 4.43
N LEU A 80 2.91 5.93 5.56
CA LEU A 80 2.67 6.44 6.91
C LEU A 80 3.87 7.27 7.41
N TYR A 81 3.88 8.55 7.05
CA TYR A 81 4.86 9.53 7.54
C TYR A 81 4.25 10.92 7.65
N TYR A 82 4.91 11.79 8.42
CA TYR A 82 4.56 13.21 8.52
C TYR A 82 5.67 14.14 8.01
N GLY A 83 5.29 15.37 7.65
CA GLY A 83 6.18 16.36 7.06
C GLY A 83 6.52 16.06 5.59
N ASN A 84 7.56 16.73 5.09
CA ASN A 84 8.12 16.52 3.75
C ASN A 84 9.62 16.78 3.74
N ARG A 85 10.26 16.44 2.62
CA ARG A 85 11.70 16.66 2.36
C ARG A 85 11.92 17.47 1.09
N SER A 86 10.95 18.29 0.68
CA SER A 86 11.00 19.01 -0.59
C SER A 86 12.19 19.98 -0.66
N ASP A 87 12.57 20.59 0.47
CA ASP A 87 13.72 21.50 0.54
C ASP A 87 15.05 20.80 0.21
N GLU A 88 15.14 19.47 0.45
CA GLU A 88 16.36 18.72 0.11
C GLU A 88 16.58 18.60 -1.40
N LEU A 89 15.54 18.80 -2.21
CA LEU A 89 15.70 18.86 -3.66
C LEU A 89 16.64 20.02 -4.05
N ALA A 90 16.48 21.19 -3.42
CA ALA A 90 17.35 22.34 -3.67
C ALA A 90 18.80 22.02 -3.30
N TRP A 91 19.03 21.44 -2.11
CA TRP A 91 20.39 21.04 -1.69
C TRP A 91 21.02 19.98 -2.60
N LYS A 92 20.23 19.02 -3.09
CA LYS A 92 20.72 18.03 -4.05
C LYS A 92 21.10 18.67 -5.39
N LEU A 93 20.33 19.66 -5.86
CA LEU A 93 20.65 20.41 -7.08
C LEU A 93 21.90 21.29 -6.92
N GLU A 94 22.19 21.76 -5.70
CA GLU A 94 23.44 22.43 -5.34
C GLU A 94 24.64 21.46 -5.26
N GLY A 95 24.42 20.15 -5.43
CA GLY A 95 25.47 19.14 -5.43
C GLY A 95 25.86 18.60 -4.06
N LEU A 96 25.08 18.88 -3.01
CA LEU A 96 25.36 18.33 -1.68
C LEU A 96 25.22 16.81 -1.65
N SER A 97 26.19 16.17 -1.00
CA SER A 97 26.17 14.75 -0.68
C SER A 97 25.12 14.41 0.37
N TYR A 98 24.80 13.12 0.48
CA TYR A 98 23.87 12.61 1.50
C TYR A 98 24.31 12.95 2.93
N THR A 99 25.61 12.87 3.20
CA THR A 99 26.20 13.19 4.51
C THR A 99 26.07 14.68 4.83
N GLU A 100 26.27 15.57 3.86
CA GLU A 100 26.08 17.02 4.03
C GLU A 100 24.61 17.38 4.26
N ILE A 101 23.69 16.74 3.53
CA ILE A 101 22.24 16.90 3.74
C ILE A 101 21.83 16.43 5.14
N ALA A 102 22.35 15.28 5.58
CA ALA A 102 22.11 14.77 6.93
C ALA A 102 22.65 15.73 8.00
N ALA A 103 23.86 16.28 7.81
CA ALA A 103 24.45 17.28 8.70
C ALA A 103 23.63 18.59 8.78
N ARG A 104 22.87 18.93 7.74
CA ARG A 104 21.89 20.03 7.74
C ARG A 104 20.54 19.66 8.37
N GLY A 105 20.43 18.49 8.99
CA GLY A 105 19.20 18.00 9.61
C GLY A 105 18.18 17.43 8.61
N GLY A 106 18.59 17.13 7.38
CA GLY A 106 17.80 16.41 6.38
C GLY A 106 17.84 14.89 6.57
N GLY A 107 17.60 14.17 5.47
CA GLY A 107 17.70 12.71 5.46
C GLY A 107 16.52 12.01 6.12
N ILE A 108 16.70 10.71 6.36
CA ILE A 108 15.67 9.88 7.02
C ILE A 108 15.33 10.38 8.43
N MET A 109 16.32 10.86 9.19
CA MET A 109 16.12 11.32 10.56
C MET A 109 15.18 12.53 10.64
N ARG A 110 15.12 13.37 9.59
CA ARG A 110 14.10 14.43 9.49
C ARG A 110 12.69 13.85 9.49
N THR A 111 12.43 12.86 8.65
CA THR A 111 11.12 12.18 8.58
C THR A 111 10.80 11.46 9.89
N VAL A 112 11.79 10.83 10.53
CA VAL A 112 11.63 10.18 11.85
C VAL A 112 11.19 11.20 12.88
N ARG A 113 11.88 12.34 13.01
CA ARG A 113 11.52 13.40 13.96
C ARG A 113 10.11 13.93 13.73
N TYR A 114 9.74 14.23 12.48
CA TYR A 114 8.39 14.70 12.17
C TYR A 114 7.32 13.64 12.46
N THR A 115 7.58 12.38 12.14
CA THR A 115 6.61 11.29 12.31
C THR A 115 6.43 10.92 13.80
N ARG A 116 7.51 10.93 14.59
CA ARG A 116 7.46 10.78 16.05
C ARG A 116 6.66 11.92 16.72
N SER A 117 6.81 13.14 16.24
CA SER A 117 6.22 14.34 16.86
C SER A 117 4.78 14.64 16.41
N ALA A 118 4.34 14.09 15.29
CA ALA A 118 3.01 14.33 14.75
C ALA A 118 1.93 13.72 15.63
N ALA A 119 0.79 14.40 15.77
CA ALA A 119 -0.39 13.80 16.38
C ALA A 119 -0.94 12.66 15.52
N ASP A 120 -1.56 11.66 16.16
CA ASP A 120 -2.09 10.47 15.47
C ASP A 120 -3.08 10.84 14.36
N ASP A 121 -4.01 11.76 14.64
CA ASP A 121 -5.01 12.20 13.66
C ASP A 121 -4.40 12.94 12.48
N GLU A 122 -3.36 13.75 12.69
CA GLU A 122 -2.65 14.44 11.61
C GLU A 122 -1.93 13.44 10.70
N LEU A 123 -1.25 12.46 11.31
CA LEU A 123 -0.54 11.40 10.58
C LEU A 123 -1.52 10.52 9.80
N LEU A 124 -2.65 10.14 10.39
CA LEU A 124 -3.71 9.38 9.73
C LEU A 124 -4.35 10.18 8.59
N ALA A 125 -4.67 11.46 8.78
CA ALA A 125 -5.25 12.30 7.76
C ALA A 125 -4.31 12.50 6.56
N ALA A 126 -3.02 12.77 6.83
CA ALA A 126 -2.00 12.90 5.81
C ALA A 126 -1.83 11.59 5.01
N SER A 127 -1.83 10.45 5.70
CA SER A 127 -1.72 9.12 5.07
C SER A 127 -2.96 8.79 4.24
N ALA A 128 -4.16 8.98 4.77
CA ALA A 128 -5.41 8.77 4.04
C ALA A 128 -5.51 9.63 2.77
N LYS A 129 -4.97 10.86 2.79
CA LYS A 129 -4.87 11.70 1.58
C LYS A 129 -3.98 11.06 0.52
N ARG A 130 -2.84 10.48 0.91
CA ARG A 130 -1.94 9.76 -0.02
C ARG A 130 -2.58 8.49 -0.57
N VAL A 131 -3.28 7.71 0.28
CA VAL A 131 -4.02 6.51 -0.17
C VAL A 131 -5.07 6.88 -1.21
N ARG A 132 -5.84 7.97 -1.01
CA ARG A 132 -6.80 8.47 -2.00
C ARG A 132 -6.15 8.83 -3.34
N GLY A 133 -4.92 9.35 -3.31
CA GLY A 133 -4.12 9.56 -4.52
C GLY A 133 -3.86 8.25 -5.27
N LEU A 134 -3.42 7.19 -4.57
CA LEU A 134 -3.19 5.87 -5.17
C LEU A 134 -4.48 5.20 -5.69
N LEU A 135 -5.58 5.34 -4.96
CA LEU A 135 -6.90 4.87 -5.40
C LEU A 135 -7.29 5.53 -6.73
N SER A 136 -7.02 6.83 -6.90
CA SER A 136 -7.32 7.56 -8.14
C SER A 136 -6.50 7.09 -9.35
N SER A 137 -5.35 6.44 -9.12
CA SER A 137 -4.54 5.82 -10.18
C SER A 137 -4.88 4.34 -10.42
N GLY A 138 -5.93 3.81 -9.78
CA GLY A 138 -6.38 2.43 -9.95
C GLY A 138 -5.76 1.40 -9.01
N VAL A 139 -4.97 1.83 -8.02
CA VAL A 139 -4.48 0.94 -6.95
C VAL A 139 -5.66 0.57 -6.06
N THR A 140 -5.85 -0.72 -5.81
CA THR A 140 -6.89 -1.21 -4.88
C THR A 140 -6.31 -1.99 -3.72
N THR A 141 -5.05 -2.43 -3.83
CA THR A 141 -4.30 -3.09 -2.75
C THR A 141 -2.95 -2.44 -2.60
N LEU A 142 -2.54 -2.11 -1.38
CA LEU A 142 -1.23 -1.58 -1.09
C LEU A 142 -0.65 -2.15 0.19
N GLU A 143 0.67 -2.16 0.26
CA GLU A 143 1.41 -2.45 1.48
C GLU A 143 1.94 -1.15 2.08
N ILE A 144 1.85 -1.00 3.40
CA ILE A 144 2.35 0.15 4.15
C ILE A 144 3.30 -0.36 5.24
N LYS A 145 4.52 0.17 5.21
CA LYS A 145 5.56 -0.11 6.19
C LYS A 145 5.52 0.89 7.34
N SER A 146 5.94 0.44 8.52
CA SER A 146 6.42 1.31 9.59
C SER A 146 7.85 1.81 9.29
N GLY A 147 8.71 2.01 10.28
CA GLY A 147 10.13 2.33 10.05
C GLY A 147 10.48 3.81 10.02
N TYR A 148 9.54 4.69 10.31
CA TYR A 148 9.84 6.08 10.69
C TYR A 148 9.66 6.33 12.19
N GLY A 149 9.54 5.26 12.98
CA GLY A 149 9.48 5.30 14.43
C GLY A 149 10.84 5.03 15.07
N LEU A 150 11.57 4.00 14.63
CA LEU A 150 12.92 3.63 15.08
C LEU A 150 13.08 3.51 16.62
N SER A 151 11.99 3.27 17.33
CA SER A 151 11.99 2.94 18.76
C SER A 151 10.83 1.99 19.00
N PHE A 152 10.89 1.18 20.06
CA PHE A 152 9.85 0.19 20.33
C PHE A 152 8.46 0.83 20.39
N ASP A 153 8.28 1.85 21.23
CA ASP A 153 6.98 2.51 21.43
C ASP A 153 6.49 3.19 20.15
N SER A 154 7.39 3.84 19.40
CA SER A 154 6.99 4.50 18.17
C SER A 154 6.64 3.51 17.08
N GLU A 155 7.36 2.40 16.92
CA GLU A 155 7.04 1.39 15.91
C GLU A 155 5.71 0.69 16.21
N VAL A 156 5.46 0.35 17.48
CA VAL A 156 4.16 -0.19 17.94
C VAL A 156 3.02 0.80 17.67
N ARG A 157 3.24 2.09 17.95
CA ARG A 157 2.28 3.15 17.62
C ARG A 157 2.01 3.19 16.11
N LEU A 158 3.05 3.20 15.28
CA LEU A 158 2.87 3.28 13.82
C LEU A 158 2.13 2.06 13.26
N LEU A 159 2.43 0.84 13.73
CA LEU A 159 1.68 -0.37 13.33
C LEU A 159 0.20 -0.26 13.72
N SER A 160 -0.08 0.18 14.95
CA SER A 160 -1.45 0.43 15.40
C SER A 160 -2.18 1.44 14.51
N LEU A 161 -1.51 2.52 14.11
CA LEU A 161 -2.09 3.52 13.20
C LEU A 161 -2.31 2.98 11.78
N ILE A 162 -1.46 2.07 11.29
CA ILE A 162 -1.71 1.39 10.00
C ILE A 162 -2.99 0.54 10.11
N ASN A 163 -3.23 -0.12 11.24
CA ASN A 163 -4.48 -0.85 11.46
C ASN A 163 -5.70 0.06 11.50
N THR A 164 -5.61 1.20 12.20
CA THR A 164 -6.67 2.21 12.16
C THR A 164 -6.89 2.72 10.74
N LEU A 165 -5.83 2.90 9.95
CA LEU A 165 -5.95 3.36 8.56
C LEU A 165 -6.65 2.32 7.68
N LYS A 166 -6.41 1.00 7.87
CA LYS A 166 -7.10 -0.09 7.16
C LYS A 166 -8.63 0.05 7.22
N GLU A 167 -9.15 0.53 8.34
CA GLU A 167 -10.60 0.70 8.57
C GLU A 167 -11.16 1.99 7.98
N ARG A 168 -10.30 2.97 7.66
CA ARG A 168 -10.67 4.32 7.21
C ARG A 168 -10.56 4.54 5.70
N VAL A 169 -10.00 3.58 4.96
CA VAL A 169 -9.76 3.70 3.52
C VAL A 169 -10.36 2.53 2.76
N GLU A 170 -10.75 2.76 1.51
CA GLU A 170 -11.38 1.75 0.66
C GLU A 170 -10.37 0.73 0.09
N ALA A 171 -9.08 1.08 0.12
CA ALA A 171 -8.03 0.20 -0.36
C ALA A 171 -7.77 -0.95 0.63
N ARG A 172 -7.46 -2.14 0.11
CA ARG A 172 -6.92 -3.23 0.92
C ARG A 172 -5.49 -2.89 1.33
N VAL A 173 -5.27 -2.69 2.63
CA VAL A 173 -3.94 -2.36 3.17
C VAL A 173 -3.32 -3.55 3.89
N LEU A 174 -2.08 -3.90 3.53
CA LEU A 174 -1.22 -4.80 4.28
C LEU A 174 -0.22 -3.99 5.12
N SER A 175 0.10 -4.46 6.33
CA SER A 175 1.09 -3.83 7.21
C SER A 175 2.38 -4.63 7.21
N THR A 176 3.51 -3.92 7.23
CA THR A 176 4.85 -4.52 7.42
C THR A 176 5.61 -3.76 8.49
N LEU A 177 6.12 -4.49 9.48
CA LEU A 177 7.07 -3.95 10.45
C LEU A 177 8.42 -3.72 9.75
N LEU A 178 8.95 -2.49 9.83
CA LEU A 178 10.29 -2.14 9.36
C LEU A 178 11.06 -1.36 10.44
N SER A 179 11.12 -1.87 11.66
CA SER A 179 11.95 -1.26 12.71
C SER A 179 13.44 -1.20 12.31
N ALA A 180 13.94 -2.14 11.51
CA ALA A 180 15.30 -2.13 10.98
C ALA A 180 15.50 -1.21 9.74
N HIS A 181 14.86 -0.03 9.69
CA HIS A 181 14.97 0.87 8.54
C HIS A 181 16.26 1.71 8.54
N ALA A 182 16.68 2.17 9.72
CA ALA A 182 17.93 2.87 9.97
C ALA A 182 18.29 2.77 11.45
N VAL A 183 19.55 3.01 11.80
CA VAL A 183 19.98 3.13 13.19
C VAL A 183 19.78 4.58 13.63
N PRO A 184 18.96 4.86 14.65
CA PRO A 184 18.70 6.23 15.06
C PRO A 184 19.85 6.79 15.91
N GLU A 185 19.95 8.12 15.96
CA GLU A 185 21.09 8.85 16.53
C GLU A 185 21.31 8.51 18.02
N GLU A 186 20.25 8.22 18.77
CA GLU A 186 20.31 7.83 20.18
C GLU A 186 21.12 6.55 20.47
N TYR A 187 21.32 5.68 19.47
CA TYR A 187 22.16 4.49 19.63
C TYR A 187 23.63 4.74 19.25
N GLY A 188 24.02 5.90 18.72
CA GLY A 188 25.43 6.29 18.58
C GLY A 188 26.35 5.31 17.83
N GLY A 189 25.80 4.43 16.97
CA GLY A 189 26.55 3.35 16.31
C GLY A 189 26.57 2.00 17.04
N HIS A 190 25.95 1.90 18.22
CA HIS A 190 25.69 0.64 18.93
C HIS A 190 24.55 -0.16 18.26
N VAL A 191 24.84 -0.68 17.06
CA VAL A 191 23.85 -1.36 16.21
C VAL A 191 23.28 -2.63 16.88
N SER A 192 24.11 -3.39 17.60
CA SER A 192 23.66 -4.60 18.30
C SER A 192 22.60 -4.27 19.35
N ASP A 193 22.85 -3.24 20.15
CA ASP A 193 21.90 -2.79 21.18
C ASP A 193 20.58 -2.34 20.55
N TYR A 194 20.64 -1.63 19.41
CA TYR A 194 19.44 -1.25 18.65
C TYR A 194 18.66 -2.47 18.15
N ILE A 195 19.35 -3.46 17.59
CA ILE A 195 18.73 -4.69 17.11
C ILE A 195 18.03 -5.42 18.24
N GLU A 196 18.70 -5.61 19.37
CA GLU A 196 18.13 -6.36 20.51
C GLU A 196 16.96 -5.60 21.16
N GLN A 197 17.16 -4.33 21.49
CA GLN A 197 16.21 -3.57 22.30
C GLN A 197 15.00 -3.05 21.51
N VAL A 198 15.15 -2.85 20.20
CA VAL A 198 14.09 -2.31 19.34
C VAL A 198 13.66 -3.33 18.31
N VAL A 199 14.56 -3.80 17.44
CA VAL A 199 14.15 -4.60 16.28
C VAL A 199 13.53 -5.93 16.71
N LEU A 200 14.30 -6.77 17.41
CA LEU A 200 13.86 -8.10 17.85
C LEU A 200 12.69 -7.99 18.84
N ARG A 201 12.78 -7.08 19.81
CA ARG A 201 11.69 -6.81 20.75
C ARG A 201 10.38 -6.44 20.05
N THR A 202 10.42 -5.61 19.00
CA THR A 202 9.20 -5.23 18.27
C THR A 202 8.68 -6.38 17.41
N VAL A 203 9.54 -7.20 16.82
CA VAL A 203 9.14 -8.42 16.09
C VAL A 203 8.39 -9.39 17.01
N ASP A 204 8.94 -9.66 18.19
CA ASP A 204 8.31 -10.55 19.18
C ASP A 204 6.96 -9.99 19.64
N TYR A 205 6.89 -8.69 19.90
CA TYR A 205 5.64 -8.04 20.31
C TYR A 205 4.58 -8.04 19.20
N ALA A 206 4.94 -7.65 17.98
CA ALA A 206 3.99 -7.57 16.86
C ALA A 206 3.47 -8.96 16.46
N SER A 207 4.34 -9.99 16.48
CA SER A 207 3.94 -11.37 16.15
C SER A 207 2.95 -11.97 17.17
N THR A 208 3.05 -11.59 18.44
CA THR A 208 2.16 -12.09 19.51
C THR A 208 0.85 -11.33 19.62
N THR A 209 0.87 -10.02 19.35
CA THR A 209 -0.30 -9.14 19.48
C THR A 209 -1.13 -9.01 18.19
N ARG A 210 -0.62 -9.54 17.07
CA ARG A 210 -1.24 -9.45 15.73
C ARG A 210 -1.57 -8.01 15.32
N LEU A 211 -0.65 -7.09 15.64
CA LEU A 211 -0.61 -5.75 15.07
C LEU A 211 -0.32 -5.78 13.56
#